data_AF-A0A849ZJP8-F1
#
_entry.id   AF-A0A849ZJP8-F1
#
_cell.length_a   1.000
_cell.length_b   1.000
_cell.length_c   1.000
_cell.angle_alpha   90.00
_cell.angle_beta   90.00
_cell.angle_gamma   90.00
#
_symmetry.space_group_name_H-M   'P 1'
#
loop_
_entity.id
_entity.type
_entity.pdbx_description
1 polymer ?
#
loop_
_entity_poly.entity_id
_entity_poly.type
_entity_poly.pdbx_seq_one_letter_code
_entity_poly.pdbx_strand_id
1 'polypeptide(L)'
;MLPASNRGTGTNTGFPDTCSTPSSSGSVNIPYPNIASASSASSFSSIVYVGMVNALNLNSSIPNTSGDEAGVLETNMSKAAYTTGNPIVYVEKVPAINLACPSSGNESNCTLAAVILAAVSVVSFTYASDDRGALSRGGVLVRRLDGDGVGVEIAVVTTDIARELRSALDSLGVEHPARFFFDLRGCRGGDLEGALDLASRFAPPGSVLAVVEDEEGDCEERRSTGGPWIGAEVEVVVDGGTASAAEVLAVALRDAAGATLRGERTYGKGRIEVVRGGMLVPAGEVLTPAGDRIEGVGIEPGEAS
;
A
#
# COMPACT_ATOMS: atom_id res chain seq x y z
N MET A 1 -4.00 9.65 19.17
CA MET A 1 -2.78 10.23 18.56
C MET A 1 -2.99 10.20 17.04
N LEU A 2 -2.78 11.30 16.33
CA LEU A 2 -3.03 11.34 14.88
C LEU A 2 -1.98 10.49 14.14
N PRO A 3 -2.39 9.70 13.14
CA PRO A 3 -1.47 8.86 12.38
C PRO A 3 -0.44 9.71 11.64
N ALA A 4 0.76 9.15 11.44
CA ALA A 4 1.75 9.77 10.58
C ALA A 4 1.23 9.91 9.14
N SER A 5 1.72 10.91 8.42
CA SER A 5 1.35 11.22 7.04
C SER A 5 2.26 10.49 6.05
N ASN A 6 1.79 10.37 4.81
CA ASN A 6 2.48 9.70 3.71
C ASN A 6 2.41 10.55 2.44
N ARG A 7 3.19 10.17 1.41
CA ARG A 7 3.15 10.82 0.08
C ARG A 7 1.92 10.42 -0.76
N GLY A 8 0.96 9.71 -0.20
CA GLY A 8 -0.18 9.17 -0.94
C GLY A 8 -1.25 10.22 -1.17
N THR A 9 -1.89 10.64 -0.08
CA THR A 9 -3.05 11.54 -0.12
C THR A 9 -2.95 12.62 0.96
N GLY A 10 -3.35 13.83 0.59
CA GLY A 10 -3.42 14.97 1.49
C GLY A 10 -3.00 16.29 0.86
N THR A 11 -3.50 17.37 1.43
CA THR A 11 -3.38 18.75 0.94
C THR A 11 -3.28 19.72 2.11
N ASN A 12 -2.11 20.31 2.32
CA ASN A 12 -1.93 21.40 3.27
C ASN A 12 -2.54 22.67 2.69
N THR A 13 -3.44 23.32 3.44
CA THR A 13 -4.08 24.57 3.03
C THR A 13 -3.67 25.70 3.95
N GLY A 14 -3.26 26.85 3.43
CA GLY A 14 -2.95 28.03 4.22
C GLY A 14 -3.75 29.24 3.78
N PHE A 15 -3.79 30.22 4.67
CA PHE A 15 -4.30 31.54 4.33
C PHE A 15 -3.38 32.20 3.30
N PRO A 16 -3.91 32.92 2.30
CA PRO A 16 -3.09 33.65 1.34
C PRO A 16 -2.26 34.73 2.03
N ASP A 17 -1.20 35.20 1.36
CA ASP A 17 -0.40 36.30 1.89
C ASP A 17 -1.25 37.58 1.96
N THR A 18 -1.27 38.20 3.13
CA THR A 18 -2.00 39.46 3.37
C THR A 18 -1.14 40.70 3.16
N CYS A 19 0.18 40.56 2.94
CA CYS A 19 1.10 41.69 2.77
C CYS A 19 0.88 42.44 1.44
N SER A 20 0.37 41.74 0.42
CA SER A 20 0.10 42.28 -0.91
C SER A 20 -1.39 42.46 -1.22
N THR A 21 -2.29 42.08 -0.31
CA THR A 21 -3.73 42.31 -0.52
C THR A 21 -4.03 43.80 -0.68
N PRO A 22 -4.53 44.27 -1.84
CA PRO A 22 -4.83 45.68 -2.04
C PRO A 22 -5.96 46.09 -1.08
N SER A 23 -5.68 47.06 -0.21
CA SER A 23 -6.68 47.64 0.67
C SER A 23 -7.61 48.56 -0.14
N SER A 24 -8.71 48.06 -0.71
CA SER A 24 -9.74 48.97 -1.23
C SER A 24 -11.15 48.40 -1.34
N SER A 25 -12.07 49.11 -0.67
CA SER A 25 -13.47 49.44 -0.99
C SER A 25 -14.15 48.78 -2.21
N GLY A 26 -14.24 47.45 -2.23
CA GLY A 26 -14.98 46.69 -3.23
C GLY A 26 -15.36 45.31 -2.72
N SER A 27 -16.21 44.59 -3.44
CA SER A 27 -16.54 43.19 -3.12
C SER A 27 -15.24 42.39 -3.04
N VAL A 28 -14.91 41.93 -1.83
CA VAL A 28 -13.71 41.14 -1.57
C VAL A 28 -13.84 39.84 -2.36
N ASN A 29 -13.01 39.66 -3.38
CA ASN A 29 -12.89 38.36 -4.05
C ASN A 29 -12.47 37.35 -2.99
N ILE A 30 -13.20 36.22 -2.93
CA ILE A 30 -12.96 35.18 -1.93
C ILE A 30 -11.49 34.76 -2.02
N PRO A 31 -10.71 34.82 -0.91
CA PRO A 31 -9.30 34.46 -0.93
C PRO A 31 -9.11 33.03 -1.43
N TYR A 32 -8.22 32.84 -2.42
CA TYR A 32 -7.80 31.51 -2.84
C TYR A 32 -6.76 30.99 -1.83
N PRO A 33 -6.98 29.83 -1.19
CA PRO A 33 -6.02 29.31 -0.22
C PRO A 33 -4.73 28.87 -0.91
N ASN A 34 -3.60 29.00 -0.21
CA ASN A 34 -2.36 28.36 -0.65
C ASN A 34 -2.48 26.86 -0.39
N ILE A 35 -2.19 26.04 -1.39
CA ILE A 35 -2.43 24.60 -1.43
C ILE A 35 -1.09 23.91 -1.71
N ALA A 36 -0.72 22.96 -0.85
CA ALA A 36 0.44 22.10 -1.05
C ALA A 36 0.02 20.64 -0.94
N SER A 37 0.16 19.85 -2.01
CA SER A 37 -0.22 18.43 -1.98
C SER A 37 0.89 17.56 -1.39
N ALA A 38 0.53 16.63 -0.52
CA ALA A 38 1.47 15.63 0.00
C ALA A 38 2.02 14.71 -1.12
N SER A 39 1.27 14.55 -2.22
CA SER A 39 1.69 13.72 -3.37
C SER A 39 2.92 14.29 -4.10
N SER A 40 3.09 15.60 -4.08
CA SER A 40 4.24 16.29 -4.66
C SER A 40 5.43 16.40 -3.69
N ALA A 41 5.32 15.90 -2.45
CA ALA A 41 6.41 15.96 -1.48
C ALA A 41 7.70 15.26 -1.97
N SER A 42 8.81 15.96 -1.80
CA SER A 42 10.19 15.54 -1.99
C SER A 42 10.83 15.18 -0.65
N SER A 43 11.77 14.23 -0.67
CA SER A 43 12.37 13.62 0.54
C SER A 43 11.36 12.89 1.41
N PHE A 44 11.48 11.58 1.49
CA PHE A 44 10.55 10.72 2.21
C PHE A 44 11.31 9.55 2.80
N SER A 45 10.70 8.87 3.76
CA SER A 45 11.27 7.69 4.36
C SER A 45 11.46 6.59 3.33
N SER A 46 12.66 6.05 3.24
CA SER A 46 12.99 4.93 2.35
C SER A 46 12.64 3.56 2.95
N ILE A 47 12.49 3.50 4.28
CA ILE A 47 12.36 2.26 5.04
C ILE A 47 10.96 2.13 5.68
N VAL A 48 10.33 3.25 6.03
CA VAL A 48 9.03 3.27 6.74
C VAL A 48 7.92 3.73 5.80
N TYR A 49 6.90 2.89 5.66
CA TYR A 49 5.72 3.14 4.86
C TYR A 49 4.50 3.33 5.77
N VAL A 50 3.64 4.27 5.42
CA VAL A 50 2.35 4.48 6.08
C VAL A 50 1.29 4.42 5.01
N GLY A 51 0.33 3.49 5.12
CA GLY A 51 -0.60 3.21 4.02
C GLY A 51 0.14 2.85 2.73
N MET A 52 1.25 2.13 2.83
CA MET A 52 2.05 1.58 1.71
C MET A 52 2.70 2.62 0.79
N VAL A 53 2.61 3.89 1.19
CA VAL A 53 3.35 5.00 0.57
C VAL A 53 4.40 5.50 1.55
N ASN A 54 5.54 5.96 1.03
CA ASN A 54 6.64 6.44 1.84
C ASN A 54 6.16 7.45 2.89
N ALA A 55 6.50 7.18 4.14
CA ALA A 55 6.13 8.04 5.25
C ALA A 55 6.84 9.40 5.14
N LEU A 56 6.12 10.45 5.52
CA LEU A 56 6.67 11.80 5.60
C LEU A 56 7.25 12.05 7.00
N ASN A 57 8.41 12.68 7.03
CA ASN A 57 9.08 13.09 8.25
C ASN A 57 9.48 14.57 8.15
N LEU A 58 10.09 15.11 9.19
CA LEU A 58 10.43 16.54 9.24
C LEU A 58 11.38 16.99 8.12
N ASN A 59 12.09 16.07 7.44
CA ASN A 59 12.91 16.40 6.28
C ASN A 59 12.11 16.47 4.96
N SER A 60 10.86 16.02 4.97
CA SER A 60 9.98 16.08 3.80
C SER A 60 9.61 17.52 3.46
N SER A 61 9.51 17.80 2.16
CA SER A 61 9.16 19.15 1.70
C SER A 61 8.48 19.14 0.34
N ILE A 62 7.53 20.04 0.12
CA ILE A 62 6.75 20.11 -1.12
C ILE A 62 7.38 21.20 -2.00
N PRO A 63 7.94 20.86 -3.17
CA PRO A 63 8.74 21.79 -3.97
C PRO A 63 7.91 22.94 -4.55
N ASN A 64 6.65 22.68 -4.90
CA ASN A 64 5.77 23.68 -5.49
C ASN A 64 4.43 23.71 -4.74
N THR A 65 4.00 24.89 -4.33
CA THR A 65 2.62 25.13 -3.88
C THR A 65 1.80 25.83 -4.97
N SER A 66 0.50 25.99 -4.75
CA SER A 66 -0.38 26.76 -5.63
C SER A 66 -1.20 27.76 -4.83
N GLY A 67 -1.44 28.95 -5.38
CA GLY A 67 -2.08 30.06 -4.68
C GLY A 67 -1.07 30.94 -3.93
N ASP A 68 -1.15 32.25 -4.15
CA ASP A 68 -0.25 33.25 -3.55
C ASP A 68 -1.07 34.45 -3.02
N GLU A 69 -1.95 35.00 -3.86
CA GLU A 69 -2.74 36.20 -3.59
C GLU A 69 -4.25 35.94 -3.49
N ALA A 70 -4.96 36.74 -2.70
CA ALA A 70 -6.42 36.68 -2.62
C ALA A 70 -7.07 36.97 -3.98
N GLY A 71 -7.70 35.96 -4.59
CA GLY A 71 -8.45 36.11 -5.85
C GLY A 71 -7.68 35.75 -7.13
N VAL A 72 -6.42 35.30 -7.04
CA VAL A 72 -5.63 34.88 -8.22
C VAL A 72 -5.15 33.44 -8.07
N LEU A 73 -5.46 32.58 -9.05
CA LEU A 73 -4.93 31.22 -9.13
C LEU A 73 -3.53 31.26 -9.75
N GLU A 74 -2.50 31.31 -8.92
CA GLU A 74 -1.12 31.12 -9.36
C GLU A 74 -0.71 29.65 -9.25
N THR A 75 -0.14 29.12 -10.34
CA THR A 75 0.34 27.74 -10.43
C THR A 75 1.88 27.74 -10.43
N ASN A 76 2.48 26.82 -9.67
CA ASN A 76 3.95 26.70 -9.46
C ASN A 76 4.60 27.81 -8.62
N MET A 77 4.17 27.93 -7.37
CA MET A 77 4.83 28.75 -6.35
C MET A 77 6.03 28.03 -5.71
N SER A 78 6.68 28.72 -4.78
CA SER A 78 7.88 28.24 -4.09
C SER A 78 7.59 27.12 -3.06
N LYS A 79 8.64 26.68 -2.37
CA LYS A 79 8.65 25.47 -1.53
C LYS A 79 7.80 25.61 -0.26
N ALA A 80 7.13 24.52 0.12
CA ALA A 80 6.57 24.32 1.47
C ALA A 80 7.38 23.28 2.27
N ALA A 81 7.46 23.50 3.58
CA ALA A 81 8.19 22.65 4.51
C ALA A 81 7.43 22.49 5.84
N TYR A 82 7.66 21.38 6.53
CA TYR A 82 7.16 21.16 7.88
C TYR A 82 8.09 21.83 8.89
N THR A 83 7.54 22.60 9.82
CA THR A 83 8.34 23.38 10.79
C THR A 83 8.50 22.67 12.12
N THR A 84 7.54 21.81 12.49
CA THR A 84 7.60 20.99 13.71
C THR A 84 7.02 19.61 13.45
N GLY A 85 7.72 18.56 13.91
CA GLY A 85 7.26 17.17 13.82
C GLY A 85 6.66 16.63 15.11
N ASN A 86 6.19 15.38 15.05
CA ASN A 86 5.62 14.69 16.20
C ASN A 86 6.69 14.41 17.27
N PRO A 87 6.50 14.82 18.53
CA PRO A 87 7.51 14.66 19.58
C PRO A 87 7.71 13.21 20.05
N ILE A 88 6.78 12.31 19.73
CA ILE A 88 6.74 10.92 20.22
C ILE A 88 7.01 9.92 19.09
N VAL A 89 6.54 10.20 17.88
CA VAL A 89 6.64 9.27 16.74
C VAL A 89 7.77 9.72 15.82
N TYR A 90 8.73 8.82 15.57
CA TYR A 90 9.88 9.06 14.72
C TYR A 90 9.89 8.10 13.54
N VAL A 91 10.21 8.64 12.36
CA VAL A 91 10.40 7.92 11.10
C VAL A 91 11.87 8.12 10.71
N GLU A 92 12.64 7.02 10.66
CA GLU A 92 14.08 7.06 10.38
C GLU A 92 14.87 7.98 11.33
N LYS A 93 14.54 7.97 12.62
CA LYS A 93 15.12 8.85 13.68
C LYS A 93 14.82 10.35 13.51
N VAL A 94 14.01 10.71 12.52
CA VAL A 94 13.51 12.06 12.30
C VAL A 94 12.04 12.12 12.76
N PRO A 95 11.59 13.17 13.45
CA PRO A 95 10.19 13.30 13.85
C PRO A 95 9.22 13.07 12.67
N ALA A 96 8.23 12.21 12.86
CA ALA A 96 7.19 11.95 11.87
C ALA A 96 6.27 13.16 11.74
N ILE A 97 5.69 13.38 10.56
CA ILE A 97 4.71 14.44 10.35
C ILE A 97 3.30 13.86 10.43
N ASN A 98 2.37 14.58 11.04
CA ASN A 98 0.94 14.26 11.01
C ASN A 98 0.12 15.51 10.67
N LEU A 99 -1.21 15.36 10.62
CA LEU A 99 -2.16 16.43 10.25
C LEU A 99 -2.07 17.69 11.12
N ALA A 100 -1.55 17.60 12.36
CA ALA A 100 -1.44 18.73 13.28
C ALA A 100 -0.05 19.38 13.28
N CYS A 101 0.89 18.85 12.51
CA CYS A 101 2.22 19.42 12.40
C CYS A 101 2.15 20.75 11.64
N PRO A 102 2.63 21.86 12.22
CA PRO A 102 2.67 23.13 11.54
C PRO A 102 3.58 23.04 10.32
N SER A 103 3.16 23.70 9.24
CA SER A 103 3.92 23.79 8.00
C SER A 103 3.91 25.23 7.51
N SER A 104 4.96 25.58 6.78
CA SER A 104 5.10 26.87 6.13
C SER A 104 5.11 26.67 4.63
N GLY A 105 4.35 27.49 3.91
CA GLY A 105 4.36 27.61 2.45
C GLY A 105 5.00 28.92 2.01
N ASN A 106 5.28 29.01 0.72
CA ASN A 106 5.87 30.17 0.06
C ASN A 106 7.08 30.79 0.79
N GLU A 107 8.18 30.05 0.95
CA GLU A 107 9.39 30.52 1.67
C GLU A 107 9.12 31.10 3.08
N SER A 108 8.16 30.50 3.80
CA SER A 108 7.73 30.92 5.14
C SER A 108 6.90 32.20 5.22
N ASN A 109 6.44 32.73 4.10
CA ASN A 109 5.50 33.84 4.07
C ASN A 109 4.02 33.40 4.23
N CYS A 110 3.74 32.10 4.14
CA CYS A 110 2.41 31.55 4.37
C CYS A 110 2.42 30.48 5.47
N THR A 111 1.55 30.62 6.48
CA THR A 111 1.34 29.55 7.47
C THR A 111 0.24 28.60 6.96
N LEU A 112 0.60 27.34 6.72
CA LEU A 112 -0.31 26.29 6.26
C LEU A 112 -0.89 25.54 7.49
N ALA A 113 -2.21 25.33 7.52
CA ALA A 113 -2.91 24.56 8.55
C ALA A 113 -3.63 23.32 7.94
N ALA A 114 -3.50 22.21 8.66
CA ALA A 114 -4.13 20.87 8.51
C ALA A 114 -5.12 20.58 7.36
N VAL A 115 -4.85 19.43 6.73
CA VAL A 115 -5.56 18.76 5.62
C VAL A 115 -6.85 18.03 6.03
N ILE A 116 -7.86 17.98 5.14
CA ILE A 116 -9.01 17.06 5.19
C ILE A 116 -8.64 15.72 4.52
N LEU A 117 -8.85 14.57 5.20
CA LEU A 117 -8.74 13.23 4.61
C LEU A 117 -10.12 12.55 4.55
N ALA A 118 -10.49 12.03 3.37
CA ALA A 118 -11.42 10.91 3.27
C ALA A 118 -10.65 9.63 3.61
N ALA A 119 -11.17 8.85 4.55
CA ALA A 119 -10.54 7.68 5.13
C ALA A 119 -10.31 6.57 4.09
N VAL A 120 -9.10 6.01 4.05
CA VAL A 120 -8.87 4.66 3.56
C VAL A 120 -8.64 3.80 4.80
N SER A 121 -9.54 2.85 5.07
CA SER A 121 -9.36 1.85 6.10
C SER A 121 -8.14 0.99 5.74
N VAL A 122 -7.07 1.06 6.55
CA VAL A 122 -5.90 0.19 6.37
C VAL A 122 -6.14 -1.08 7.17
N VAL A 123 -6.37 -2.19 6.47
CA VAL A 123 -6.34 -3.53 7.06
C VAL A 123 -4.88 -3.98 7.10
N SER A 124 -4.35 -4.29 8.28
CA SER A 124 -2.94 -4.65 8.46
C SER A 124 -2.83 -6.06 9.03
N PHE A 125 -2.08 -6.93 8.37
CA PHE A 125 -1.77 -8.26 8.90
C PHE A 125 -0.33 -8.29 9.42
N THR A 126 -0.15 -8.48 10.73
CA THR A 126 1.19 -8.41 11.34
C THR A 126 1.72 -9.81 11.66
N TYR A 127 2.81 -10.24 11.04
CA TYR A 127 3.47 -11.50 11.39
C TYR A 127 4.18 -11.36 12.74
N ALA A 128 3.88 -12.23 13.71
CA ALA A 128 4.57 -12.24 14.98
C ALA A 128 5.94 -12.94 14.80
N SER A 129 7.02 -12.17 14.74
CA SER A 129 8.37 -12.74 14.79
C SER A 129 9.36 -11.84 15.50
N ASP A 130 10.26 -12.46 16.27
CA ASP A 130 11.41 -11.80 16.89
C ASP A 130 12.53 -11.42 15.90
N ASP A 131 12.43 -11.88 14.65
CA ASP A 131 13.54 -11.84 13.70
C ASP A 131 13.46 -10.62 12.75
N ARG A 132 14.34 -9.63 13.00
CA ARG A 132 14.37 -8.30 12.36
C ARG A 132 15.05 -8.29 10.98
N GLY A 133 15.53 -9.44 10.47
CA GLY A 133 16.38 -9.53 9.28
C GLY A 133 15.66 -9.46 7.92
N ALA A 134 14.35 -9.67 7.86
CA ALA A 134 13.63 -9.88 6.59
C ALA A 134 13.25 -8.59 5.82
N LEU A 135 13.40 -7.41 6.41
CA LEU A 135 12.87 -6.16 5.85
C LEU A 135 13.76 -5.47 4.78
N SER A 136 14.83 -6.12 4.31
CA SER A 136 15.78 -5.50 3.35
C SER A 136 15.52 -5.80 1.86
N ARG A 137 14.55 -6.66 1.53
CA ARG A 137 14.18 -7.02 0.15
C ARG A 137 12.74 -6.62 -0.17
N GLY A 138 12.44 -5.32 -0.16
CA GLY A 138 11.15 -4.84 -0.67
C GLY A 138 11.13 -4.95 -2.20
N GLY A 139 10.13 -5.63 -2.76
CA GLY A 139 9.83 -5.63 -4.20
C GLY A 139 9.74 -7.00 -4.86
N VAL A 140 9.09 -7.04 -6.01
CA VAL A 140 8.99 -8.21 -6.90
C VAL A 140 10.30 -8.40 -7.68
N LEU A 141 10.97 -9.52 -7.50
CA LEU A 141 12.12 -9.90 -8.32
C LEU A 141 11.65 -10.81 -9.45
N VAL A 142 11.81 -10.35 -10.70
CA VAL A 142 11.41 -11.11 -11.89
C VAL A 142 12.65 -11.52 -12.69
N ARG A 143 12.70 -12.77 -13.11
CA ARG A 143 13.70 -13.30 -14.02
C ARG A 143 13.05 -14.11 -15.14
N ARG A 144 13.63 -14.07 -16.34
CA ARG A 144 13.27 -15.03 -17.39
C ARG A 144 13.76 -16.42 -17.00
N LEU A 145 12.95 -17.43 -17.31
CA LEU A 145 13.31 -18.83 -17.24
C LEU A 145 13.50 -19.36 -18.66
N ASP A 146 13.97 -20.60 -18.78
CA ASP A 146 14.07 -21.25 -20.10
C ASP A 146 12.67 -21.39 -20.74
N GLY A 147 12.58 -21.09 -22.04
CA GLY A 147 11.30 -21.01 -22.77
C GLY A 147 10.52 -19.71 -22.52
N ASP A 148 9.19 -19.75 -22.64
CA ASP A 148 8.28 -18.59 -22.46
C ASP A 148 7.84 -18.39 -21.00
N GLY A 149 8.69 -18.78 -20.04
CA GLY A 149 8.41 -18.75 -18.61
C GLY A 149 9.08 -17.59 -17.87
N VAL A 150 8.44 -17.12 -16.80
CA VAL A 150 9.01 -16.13 -15.88
C VAL A 150 8.97 -16.62 -14.43
N GLY A 151 10.07 -16.42 -13.72
CA GLY A 151 10.18 -16.66 -12.29
C GLY A 151 9.97 -15.35 -11.54
N VAL A 152 9.13 -15.38 -10.51
CA VAL A 152 8.71 -14.22 -9.73
C VAL A 152 8.92 -14.52 -8.25
N GLU A 153 9.92 -13.92 -7.63
CA GLU A 153 10.15 -14.00 -6.17
C GLU A 153 9.46 -12.82 -5.49
N ILE A 154 8.60 -13.12 -4.52
CA ILE A 154 7.85 -12.14 -3.73
C ILE A 154 8.24 -12.30 -2.28
N ALA A 155 9.07 -11.39 -1.77
CA ALA A 155 9.47 -11.39 -0.37
C ALA A 155 8.40 -10.78 0.56
N VAL A 156 7.62 -9.82 0.04
CA VAL A 156 6.51 -9.14 0.76
C VAL A 156 5.41 -8.80 -0.25
N VAL A 157 4.15 -8.98 0.14
CA VAL A 157 3.00 -8.57 -0.66
C VAL A 157 2.73 -7.07 -0.45
N THR A 158 3.07 -6.24 -1.43
CA THR A 158 2.75 -4.80 -1.42
C THR A 158 1.36 -4.55 -2.00
N THR A 159 0.75 -3.40 -1.68
CA THR A 159 -0.55 -3.00 -2.28
C THR A 159 -0.48 -2.91 -3.81
N ASP A 160 0.69 -2.52 -4.34
CA ASP A 160 0.92 -2.28 -5.77
C ASP A 160 1.59 -3.45 -6.50
N ILE A 161 1.62 -4.63 -5.88
CA ILE A 161 2.43 -5.76 -6.36
C ILE A 161 2.12 -6.19 -7.80
N ALA A 162 0.87 -6.09 -8.26
CA ALA A 162 0.49 -6.37 -9.64
C ALA A 162 1.13 -5.37 -10.63
N ARG A 163 1.20 -4.09 -10.25
CA ARG A 163 1.84 -3.02 -11.03
C ARG A 163 3.37 -3.18 -11.02
N GLU A 164 3.94 -3.57 -9.89
CA GLU A 164 5.38 -3.89 -9.78
C GLU A 164 5.75 -5.06 -10.70
N LEU A 165 4.97 -6.14 -10.68
CA LEU A 165 5.16 -7.28 -11.58
C LEU A 165 5.05 -6.86 -13.05
N ARG A 166 4.04 -6.07 -13.41
CA ARG A 166 3.90 -5.56 -14.79
C ARG A 166 5.13 -4.75 -15.21
N SER A 167 5.58 -3.82 -14.38
CA SER A 167 6.74 -2.97 -14.67
C SER A 167 8.04 -3.77 -14.78
N ALA A 168 8.21 -4.80 -13.95
CA ALA A 168 9.36 -5.70 -14.04
C ALA A 168 9.33 -6.52 -15.34
N LEU A 169 8.16 -7.01 -15.77
CA LEU A 169 7.99 -7.69 -17.04
C LEU A 169 8.26 -6.76 -18.24
N ASP A 170 7.81 -5.51 -18.19
CA ASP A 170 8.10 -4.50 -19.22
C ASP A 170 9.61 -4.25 -19.34
N SER A 171 10.30 -4.16 -18.21
CA SER A 171 11.75 -3.97 -18.17
C SER A 171 12.52 -5.16 -18.76
N LEU A 172 11.95 -6.36 -18.69
CA LEU A 172 12.47 -7.56 -19.33
C LEU A 172 12.03 -7.69 -20.80
N GLY A 173 11.17 -6.81 -21.31
CA GLY A 173 10.60 -6.92 -22.64
C GLY A 173 9.74 -8.17 -22.82
N VAL A 174 8.97 -8.53 -21.80
CA VAL A 174 8.02 -9.67 -21.83
C VAL A 174 6.61 -9.11 -21.69
N GLU A 175 5.82 -9.18 -22.75
CA GLU A 175 4.43 -8.69 -22.75
C GLU A 175 3.44 -9.74 -22.22
N HIS A 176 3.55 -10.99 -22.70
CA HIS A 176 2.64 -12.08 -22.38
C HIS A 176 3.40 -13.36 -22.03
N PRO A 177 3.82 -13.54 -20.76
CA PRO A 177 4.44 -14.79 -20.33
C PRO A 177 3.42 -15.93 -20.44
N ALA A 178 3.83 -17.06 -21.01
CA ALA A 178 2.98 -18.24 -21.07
C ALA A 178 2.92 -18.99 -19.72
N ARG A 179 4.00 -18.88 -18.94
CA ARG A 179 4.15 -19.59 -17.66
C ARG A 179 4.71 -18.68 -16.57
N PHE A 180 4.14 -18.74 -15.37
CA PHE A 180 4.60 -18.02 -14.17
C PHE A 180 4.98 -19.01 -13.08
N PHE A 181 6.16 -18.80 -12.49
CA PHE A 181 6.62 -19.53 -11.32
C PHE A 181 6.77 -18.54 -10.16
N PHE A 182 5.81 -18.55 -9.24
CA PHE A 182 5.84 -17.71 -8.05
C PHE A 182 6.59 -18.41 -6.92
N ASP A 183 7.60 -17.74 -6.37
CA ASP A 183 8.29 -18.15 -5.16
C ASP A 183 7.83 -17.27 -3.99
N LEU A 184 7.01 -17.86 -3.11
CA LEU A 184 6.46 -17.22 -1.92
C LEU A 184 7.13 -17.74 -0.63
N ARG A 185 8.22 -18.50 -0.75
CA ARG A 185 8.94 -19.05 0.40
C ARG A 185 9.49 -17.93 1.27
N GLY A 186 9.26 -18.02 2.58
CA GLY A 186 9.62 -16.97 3.54
C GLY A 186 8.81 -15.66 3.40
N CYS A 187 7.81 -15.61 2.51
CA CYS A 187 6.96 -14.43 2.32
C CYS A 187 5.94 -14.33 3.46
N ARG A 188 6.16 -13.40 4.38
CA ARG A 188 5.35 -13.26 5.61
C ARG A 188 3.99 -12.57 5.41
N GLY A 189 3.60 -12.35 4.16
CA GLY A 189 2.37 -11.68 3.76
C GLY A 189 2.58 -10.21 3.46
N GLY A 190 1.65 -9.37 3.90
CA GLY A 190 1.58 -7.97 3.56
C GLY A 190 0.14 -7.52 3.35
N ASP A 191 -0.11 -6.80 2.27
CA ASP A 191 -1.41 -6.23 1.93
C ASP A 191 -2.36 -7.28 1.31
N LEU A 192 -3.55 -7.44 1.90
CA LEU A 192 -4.59 -8.36 1.38
C LEU A 192 -5.15 -7.90 0.03
N GLU A 193 -5.38 -6.60 -0.15
CA GLU A 193 -5.88 -6.08 -1.43
C GLU A 193 -4.84 -6.27 -2.53
N GLY A 194 -3.56 -6.09 -2.20
CA GLY A 194 -2.46 -6.38 -3.12
C GLY A 194 -2.43 -7.85 -3.56
N ALA A 195 -2.60 -8.78 -2.62
CA ALA A 195 -2.72 -10.21 -2.92
C ALA A 195 -3.91 -10.51 -3.84
N LEU A 196 -5.09 -9.97 -3.52
CA LEU A 196 -6.31 -10.19 -4.28
C LEU A 196 -6.24 -9.54 -5.68
N ASP A 197 -5.69 -8.33 -5.80
CA ASP A 197 -5.50 -7.67 -7.09
C ASP A 197 -4.54 -8.46 -7.98
N LEU A 198 -3.44 -8.97 -7.43
CA LEU A 198 -2.52 -9.82 -8.18
C LEU A 198 -3.18 -11.12 -8.63
N ALA A 199 -3.87 -11.82 -7.73
CA ALA A 199 -4.61 -13.04 -8.07
C ALA A 199 -5.68 -12.79 -9.15
N SER A 200 -6.39 -11.66 -9.06
CA SER A 200 -7.38 -11.22 -10.04
C SER A 200 -6.81 -11.12 -11.46
N ARG A 201 -5.50 -10.84 -11.62
CA ARG A 201 -4.87 -10.76 -12.94
C ARG A 201 -4.79 -12.09 -13.69
N PHE A 202 -4.89 -13.20 -12.96
CA PHE A 202 -4.80 -14.56 -13.49
C PHE A 202 -6.16 -15.28 -13.52
N ALA A 203 -7.12 -14.83 -12.72
CA ALA A 203 -8.43 -15.48 -12.57
C ALA A 203 -9.49 -14.86 -13.48
N PRO A 204 -10.41 -15.66 -14.07
CA PRO A 204 -11.57 -15.12 -14.79
C PRO A 204 -12.40 -14.15 -13.95
N PRO A 205 -13.02 -13.12 -14.57
CA PRO A 205 -13.87 -12.18 -13.85
C PRO A 205 -15.06 -12.91 -13.20
N GLY A 206 -15.34 -12.57 -11.94
CA GLY A 206 -16.41 -13.17 -11.13
C GLY A 206 -15.98 -14.37 -10.28
N SER A 207 -14.82 -14.98 -10.54
CA SER A 207 -14.25 -16.04 -9.70
C SER A 207 -14.03 -15.55 -8.27
N VAL A 208 -14.33 -16.39 -7.28
CA VAL A 208 -14.09 -16.09 -5.86
C VAL A 208 -12.60 -16.26 -5.57
N LEU A 209 -11.98 -15.22 -4.99
CA LEU A 209 -10.56 -15.17 -4.65
C LEU A 209 -10.32 -15.43 -3.16
N ALA A 210 -11.25 -14.99 -2.31
CA ALA A 210 -11.25 -15.26 -0.87
C ALA A 210 -12.64 -14.93 -0.30
N VAL A 211 -12.92 -15.37 0.92
CA VAL A 211 -14.06 -14.90 1.70
C VAL A 211 -13.53 -14.18 2.94
N VAL A 212 -14.05 -12.99 3.21
CA VAL A 212 -13.74 -12.23 4.42
C VAL A 212 -14.91 -12.39 5.37
N GLU A 213 -14.66 -12.94 6.55
CA GLU A 213 -15.63 -13.04 7.64
C GLU A 213 -15.28 -11.99 8.71
N ASP A 214 -16.24 -11.15 9.09
CA ASP A 214 -16.04 -10.17 10.16
C ASP A 214 -16.29 -10.75 11.57
N GLU A 215 -16.16 -9.93 12.62
CA GLU A 215 -16.39 -10.38 14.00
C GLU A 215 -17.86 -10.73 14.31
N GLU A 216 -18.81 -10.27 13.49
CA GLU A 216 -20.24 -10.56 13.62
C GLU A 216 -20.62 -11.87 12.86
N GLY A 217 -19.69 -12.41 12.08
CA GLY A 217 -19.87 -13.61 11.25
C GLY A 217 -20.43 -13.30 9.86
N ASP A 218 -20.49 -12.02 9.48
CA ASP A 218 -20.92 -11.64 8.14
C ASP A 218 -19.80 -11.93 7.14
N CYS A 219 -20.16 -12.69 6.09
CA CYS A 219 -19.23 -13.13 5.07
C CYS A 219 -19.36 -12.28 3.79
N GLU A 220 -18.23 -11.74 3.33
CA GLU A 220 -18.11 -11.05 2.05
C GLU A 220 -17.19 -11.83 1.10
N GLU A 221 -17.71 -12.22 -0.06
CA GLU A 221 -16.89 -12.81 -1.12
C GLU A 221 -16.09 -11.74 -1.87
N ARG A 222 -14.78 -11.92 -1.93
CA ARG A 222 -13.90 -11.12 -2.78
C ARG A 222 -13.78 -11.76 -4.14
N ARG A 223 -14.23 -11.06 -5.18
CA ARG A 223 -14.29 -11.59 -6.55
C ARG A 223 -13.26 -10.96 -7.47
N SER A 224 -12.77 -11.76 -8.40
CA SER A 224 -11.88 -11.32 -9.48
C SER A 224 -12.59 -10.32 -10.41
N THR A 225 -11.86 -9.28 -10.79
CA THR A 225 -12.19 -8.36 -11.88
C THR A 225 -11.56 -8.78 -13.21
N GLY A 226 -10.69 -9.80 -13.19
CA GLY A 226 -9.94 -10.29 -14.34
C GLY A 226 -8.67 -9.48 -14.64
N GLY A 227 -7.88 -10.00 -15.57
CA GLY A 227 -6.70 -9.29 -16.05
C GLY A 227 -5.96 -9.95 -17.22
N PRO A 228 -4.76 -9.44 -17.53
CA PRO A 228 -4.08 -9.72 -18.79
C PRO A 228 -3.42 -11.09 -18.85
N TRP A 229 -3.36 -11.83 -17.74
CA TRP A 229 -2.65 -13.11 -17.64
C TRP A 229 -3.59 -14.30 -17.42
N ILE A 230 -4.89 -14.12 -17.66
CA ILE A 230 -5.86 -15.21 -17.66
C ILE A 230 -5.46 -16.25 -18.71
N GLY A 231 -5.33 -17.51 -18.27
CA GLY A 231 -4.94 -18.64 -19.12
C GLY A 231 -3.43 -18.91 -19.16
N ALA A 232 -2.60 -18.10 -18.49
CA ALA A 232 -1.20 -18.46 -18.26
C ALA A 232 -1.11 -19.66 -17.31
N GLU A 233 -0.11 -20.53 -17.52
CA GLU A 233 0.17 -21.62 -16.59
C GLU A 233 0.86 -21.06 -15.35
N VAL A 234 0.36 -21.38 -14.16
CA VAL A 234 0.88 -20.83 -12.90
C VAL A 234 1.32 -21.96 -11.97
N GLU A 235 2.55 -21.88 -11.48
CA GLU A 235 3.07 -22.71 -10.41
C GLU A 235 3.49 -21.80 -9.23
N VAL A 236 3.18 -22.21 -8.02
CA VAL A 236 3.48 -21.44 -6.80
C VAL A 236 4.20 -22.36 -5.81
N VAL A 237 5.37 -21.92 -5.33
CA VAL A 237 6.13 -22.62 -4.30
C VAL A 237 5.97 -21.89 -2.97
N VAL A 238 5.63 -22.64 -1.92
CA VAL A 238 5.38 -22.14 -0.57
C VAL A 238 6.16 -22.94 0.49
N ASP A 239 6.35 -22.37 1.67
CA ASP A 239 6.93 -23.05 2.83
C ASP A 239 6.27 -22.60 4.15
N GLY A 240 6.75 -23.13 5.29
CA GLY A 240 6.27 -22.72 6.61
C GLY A 240 6.53 -21.24 6.97
N GLY A 241 7.31 -20.51 6.17
CA GLY A 241 7.51 -19.07 6.27
C GLY A 241 6.52 -18.25 5.43
N THR A 242 5.80 -18.88 4.50
CA THR A 242 4.68 -18.28 3.78
C THR A 242 3.52 -18.04 4.75
N ALA A 243 3.13 -16.78 4.93
CA ALA A 243 2.11 -16.42 5.92
C ALA A 243 1.14 -15.33 5.41
N SER A 244 -0.06 -15.31 5.95
CA SER A 244 -1.01 -14.21 5.81
C SER A 244 -1.41 -13.89 4.37
N ALA A 245 -1.30 -12.63 3.91
CA ALA A 245 -1.66 -12.26 2.54
C ALA A 245 -0.98 -13.13 1.47
N ALA A 246 0.21 -13.69 1.75
CA ALA A 246 0.89 -14.63 0.85
C ALA A 246 0.18 -16.00 0.79
N GLU A 247 -0.41 -16.46 1.89
CA GLU A 247 -1.26 -17.66 1.92
C GLU A 247 -2.56 -17.43 1.12
N VAL A 248 -3.15 -16.24 1.28
CA VAL A 248 -4.33 -15.84 0.50
C VAL A 248 -4.01 -15.77 -0.99
N LEU A 249 -2.87 -15.16 -1.36
CA LEU A 249 -2.41 -15.14 -2.76
C LEU A 249 -2.22 -16.56 -3.31
N ALA A 250 -1.54 -17.43 -2.55
CA ALA A 250 -1.29 -18.81 -2.96
C ALA A 250 -2.59 -19.58 -3.21
N VAL A 251 -3.55 -19.51 -2.27
CA VAL A 251 -4.83 -20.23 -2.39
C VAL A 251 -5.73 -19.62 -3.47
N ALA A 252 -5.75 -18.31 -3.62
CA ALA A 252 -6.51 -17.63 -4.67
C ALA A 252 -6.00 -18.00 -6.07
N LEU A 253 -4.67 -18.05 -6.27
CA LEU A 253 -4.07 -18.51 -7.52
C LEU A 253 -4.40 -19.99 -7.79
N ARG A 254 -4.31 -20.85 -6.77
CA ARG A 254 -4.64 -22.27 -6.89
C ARG A 254 -6.10 -22.48 -7.33
N ASP A 255 -7.04 -21.87 -6.61
CA ASP A 255 -8.47 -22.19 -6.75
C ASP A 255 -9.13 -21.39 -7.89
N ALA A 256 -8.75 -20.12 -8.07
CA ALA A 256 -9.39 -19.25 -9.06
C ALA A 256 -8.66 -19.19 -10.41
N ALA A 257 -7.34 -19.42 -10.42
CA ALA A 257 -6.52 -19.43 -11.63
C ALA A 257 -6.02 -20.84 -12.03
N GLY A 258 -6.30 -21.87 -11.22
CA GLY A 258 -5.89 -23.25 -11.51
C GLY A 258 -4.39 -23.48 -11.30
N ALA A 259 -3.73 -22.68 -10.46
CA ALA A 259 -2.30 -22.81 -10.21
C ALA A 259 -1.94 -24.11 -9.49
N THR A 260 -0.77 -24.67 -9.80
CA THR A 260 -0.21 -25.80 -9.04
C THR A 260 0.56 -25.29 -7.83
N LEU A 261 0.18 -25.72 -6.63
CA LEU A 261 0.89 -25.40 -5.39
C LEU A 261 1.91 -26.50 -5.07
N ARG A 262 3.16 -26.13 -4.76
CA ARG A 262 4.26 -27.05 -4.40
C ARG A 262 4.95 -26.57 -3.12
N GLY A 263 5.62 -27.46 -2.41
CA GLY A 263 6.45 -27.13 -1.25
C GLY A 263 5.92 -27.73 0.05
N GLU A 264 5.93 -26.95 1.13
CA GLU A 264 5.51 -27.37 2.47
C GLU A 264 4.25 -26.65 2.93
N ARG A 265 3.59 -27.15 3.99
CA ARG A 265 2.45 -26.48 4.61
C ARG A 265 2.84 -25.07 5.06
N THR A 266 1.98 -24.10 4.78
CA THR A 266 2.18 -22.68 5.15
C THR A 266 1.90 -22.41 6.63
N TYR A 267 2.17 -21.19 7.08
CA TYR A 267 2.15 -20.82 8.49
C TYR A 267 0.75 -20.90 9.16
N GLY A 268 -0.31 -20.50 8.47
CA GLY A 268 -1.69 -20.51 8.97
C GLY A 268 -2.12 -19.24 9.69
N LYS A 269 -1.89 -18.06 9.10
CA LYS A 269 -2.31 -16.77 9.68
C LYS A 269 -3.41 -16.13 8.83
N GLY A 270 -4.65 -16.52 9.07
CA GLY A 270 -5.84 -16.02 8.37
C GLY A 270 -6.52 -14.83 9.05
N ARG A 271 -6.16 -14.47 10.28
CA ARG A 271 -6.83 -13.40 11.04
C ARG A 271 -6.58 -12.00 10.47
N ILE A 272 -7.66 -11.24 10.33
CA ILE A 272 -7.64 -9.80 10.02
C ILE A 272 -7.46 -9.00 11.31
N GLU A 273 -6.54 -8.03 11.27
CA GLU A 273 -6.32 -7.11 12.38
C GLU A 273 -6.39 -5.65 11.91
N VAL A 274 -6.91 -4.80 12.79
CA VAL A 274 -7.00 -3.36 12.58
C VAL A 274 -6.38 -2.63 13.77
N VAL A 275 -5.89 -1.42 13.53
CA VAL A 275 -5.35 -0.59 14.62
C VAL A 275 -6.49 0.22 15.26
N ARG A 276 -6.87 -0.12 16.49
CA ARG A 276 -7.81 0.67 17.31
C ARG A 276 -7.10 1.15 18.57
N GLY A 277 -7.11 2.45 18.82
CA GLY A 277 -6.47 3.04 20.01
C GLY A 277 -4.95 2.84 20.07
N GLY A 278 -4.28 2.53 18.95
CA GLY A 278 -2.84 2.23 18.92
C GLY A 278 -2.48 0.78 19.21
N MET A 279 -3.47 -0.11 19.34
CA MET A 279 -3.28 -1.55 19.48
C MET A 279 -3.82 -2.27 18.25
N LEU A 280 -3.15 -3.35 17.85
CA LEU A 280 -3.72 -4.31 16.91
C LEU A 280 -4.84 -5.06 17.62
N VAL A 281 -6.03 -5.00 17.06
CA VAL A 281 -7.19 -5.75 17.52
C VAL A 281 -7.69 -6.61 16.38
N PRO A 282 -8.19 -7.83 16.67
CA PRO A 282 -8.91 -8.62 15.68
C PRO A 282 -10.05 -7.83 15.06
N ALA A 283 -10.32 -8.09 13.79
CA ALA A 283 -11.42 -7.49 13.04
C ALA A 283 -12.17 -8.50 12.16
N GLY A 284 -11.72 -9.76 12.13
CA GLY A 284 -12.28 -10.80 11.29
C GLY A 284 -11.23 -11.84 10.91
N GLU A 285 -11.54 -12.65 9.90
CA GLU A 285 -10.62 -13.59 9.27
C GLU A 285 -10.85 -13.73 7.76
N VAL A 286 -9.83 -14.23 7.07
CA VAL A 286 -9.88 -14.60 5.67
C VAL A 286 -9.97 -16.11 5.56
N LEU A 287 -10.96 -16.56 4.81
CA LEU A 287 -11.19 -17.95 4.45
C LEU A 287 -10.78 -18.17 2.98
N THR A 288 -10.54 -19.44 2.63
CA THR A 288 -10.30 -19.85 1.24
C THR A 288 -11.54 -19.55 0.37
N PRO A 289 -11.42 -19.58 -0.98
CA PRO A 289 -12.58 -19.50 -1.86
C PRO A 289 -13.67 -20.55 -1.58
N ALA A 290 -13.31 -21.69 -0.99
CA ALA A 290 -14.24 -22.73 -0.58
C ALA A 290 -14.86 -22.51 0.81
N GLY A 291 -14.43 -21.47 1.54
CA GLY A 291 -14.87 -21.18 2.90
C GLY A 291 -14.08 -21.90 3.99
N ASP A 292 -12.94 -22.51 3.67
CA ASP A 292 -12.10 -23.18 4.66
C ASP A 292 -11.27 -22.16 5.46
N ARG A 293 -11.07 -22.43 6.75
CA ARG A 293 -10.27 -21.55 7.62
C ARG A 293 -8.77 -21.71 7.34
N ILE A 294 -8.08 -20.58 7.18
CA ILE A 294 -6.62 -20.50 7.05
C ILE A 294 -5.96 -20.40 8.44
N GLU A 295 -6.59 -19.66 9.37
CA GLU A 295 -6.08 -19.40 10.71
C GLU A 295 -5.84 -20.70 11.51
N GLY A 296 -4.61 -20.89 11.97
CA GLY A 296 -4.17 -22.06 12.73
C GLY A 296 -4.01 -23.36 11.91
N VAL A 297 -4.38 -23.34 10.62
CA VAL A 297 -4.33 -24.53 9.74
C VAL A 297 -3.23 -24.38 8.70
N GLY A 298 -3.16 -23.24 8.02
CA GLY A 298 -2.33 -23.05 6.83
C GLY A 298 -2.91 -23.73 5.59
N ILE A 299 -2.20 -23.58 4.49
CA ILE A 299 -2.50 -24.13 3.17
C ILE A 299 -1.54 -25.30 2.94
N GLU A 300 -2.10 -26.48 2.68
CA GLU A 300 -1.31 -27.61 2.22
C GLU A 300 -1.18 -27.59 0.68
N PRO A 301 0.05 -27.70 0.16
CA PRO A 301 0.26 -28.05 -1.24
C PRO A 301 -0.37 -29.42 -1.53
N GLY A 302 -1.10 -29.54 -2.65
CA GLY A 302 -1.60 -30.83 -3.11
C GLY A 302 -0.45 -31.80 -3.41
N GLU A 303 -0.71 -33.12 -3.40
CA GLU A 303 0.33 -34.13 -3.59
C GLU A 303 1.20 -33.84 -4.81
N ALA A 304 2.52 -33.85 -4.57
CA ALA A 304 3.51 -33.72 -5.62
C ALA A 304 3.47 -34.95 -6.52
N SER A 305 2.74 -34.85 -7.63
CA SER A 305 2.91 -35.74 -8.78
C SER A 305 4.12 -35.34 -9.60
#